data_AF-R4W8D1-F1
#
_entry.id   AF-R4W8D1-F1
#
_cell.length_a   1.000
_cell.length_b   1.000
_cell.length_c   1.000
_cell.angle_alpha   90.00
_cell.angle_beta   90.00
_cell.angle_gamma   90.00
#
_symmetry.space_group_name_H-M   'P 1'
#
loop_
_entity.id
_entity.type
_entity.pdbx_description
1 polymer ?
#
loop_
_entity_poly.entity_id
_entity_poly.type
_entity_poly.pdbx_seq_one_letter_code
_entity_poly.pdbx_strand_id
1 'polypeptide(L)'
;MSERDHPGDAGTTGTVERPTVSDDALAELEAAAEDYRAAKAAIEDVGRDTLETLDDRYRTANDLLVEFQDKATDTGAKEFVQFATFKQRFTDHVEGLDDDLPRREAFEHALEAVDKTRLSEDDFQRALDALEPAAALAERLDDETAARDRLVAAITDARKAKQSHQDSIDRCERLLELGEADLDAPVEDLRDPIETWNDAVSEAIRIQRTDAPARELFDLLERTGRYPLVDLDAPPEPLAEYVQTNPPGEEPVARLLEYADFSRSKLDHYVEDPGAFRRAVATERTYLERLDADGLTVGWPPPPADEVPWLVRELQGAAAGLVDEEANAALRSVAEMAREGDEYERLRTAAVARHQLDEEARERLRSGAVEAELTEHEAAVEALQTALADAPDP
;
A
#
# COMPACT_ATOMS: atom_id res chain seq x y z
N MET A 1 5.49 47.70 -40.18
CA MET A 1 5.52 47.83 -38.71
C MET A 1 4.21 48.50 -38.32
N SER A 2 3.16 47.69 -38.21
CA SER A 2 1.80 48.15 -37.94
C SER A 2 1.39 47.65 -36.57
N GLU A 3 1.07 48.59 -35.69
CA GLU A 3 0.25 48.38 -34.51
C GLU A 3 -1.08 47.75 -34.92
N ARG A 4 -1.51 46.74 -34.15
CA ARG A 4 -2.90 46.37 -33.98
C ARG A 4 -3.15 45.95 -32.54
N ASP A 5 -4.21 46.54 -32.00
CA ASP A 5 -4.89 46.25 -30.74
C ASP A 5 -5.11 44.76 -30.44
N HIS A 6 -5.06 44.43 -29.15
CA HIS A 6 -6.12 43.63 -28.53
C HIS A 6 -6.42 44.13 -27.10
N PRO A 7 -7.67 44.54 -26.81
CA PRO A 7 -8.14 44.83 -25.46
C PRO A 7 -8.50 43.52 -24.73
N GLY A 8 -8.56 43.62 -23.40
CA GLY A 8 -8.57 42.49 -22.48
C GLY A 8 -9.70 41.49 -22.62
N ASP A 9 -9.39 40.28 -22.17
CA ASP A 9 -10.36 39.25 -21.85
C ASP A 9 -10.36 39.05 -20.33
N ALA A 10 -11.50 39.37 -19.73
CA ALA A 10 -11.82 39.05 -18.36
C ALA A 10 -12.32 37.60 -18.35
N GLY A 11 -11.44 36.66 -18.01
CA GLY A 11 -11.76 35.24 -17.87
C GLY A 11 -11.64 34.79 -16.42
N THR A 12 -12.77 34.84 -15.70
CA THR A 12 -13.19 33.94 -14.62
C THR A 12 -12.11 33.00 -14.07
N THR A 13 -11.54 33.36 -12.91
CA THR A 13 -10.93 32.39 -11.99
C THR A 13 -12.04 31.60 -11.32
N GLY A 14 -12.69 30.72 -12.07
CA GLY A 14 -13.41 29.61 -11.51
C GLY A 14 -12.36 28.58 -11.14
N THR A 15 -12.00 28.54 -9.86
CA THR A 15 -11.41 27.34 -9.27
C THR A 15 -12.43 26.23 -9.49
N VAL A 16 -12.28 25.48 -10.58
CA VAL A 16 -12.95 24.19 -10.69
C VAL A 16 -12.23 23.33 -9.67
N GLU A 17 -12.76 23.31 -8.44
CA GLU A 17 -12.41 22.30 -7.44
C GLU A 17 -12.56 20.97 -8.16
N ARG A 18 -11.44 20.35 -8.48
CA ARG A 18 -11.46 18.97 -8.95
C ARG A 18 -12.06 18.18 -7.79
N PRO A 19 -13.09 17.36 -8.05
CA PRO A 19 -13.59 16.45 -7.02
C PRO A 19 -12.41 15.69 -6.43
N THR A 20 -12.40 15.57 -5.11
CA THR A 20 -11.40 14.71 -4.47
C THR A 20 -11.66 13.27 -4.90
N VAL A 21 -10.66 12.40 -4.79
CA VAL A 21 -10.82 10.96 -5.08
C VAL A 21 -11.97 10.34 -4.27
N SER A 22 -12.30 10.95 -3.12
CA SER A 22 -13.46 10.60 -2.29
C SER A 22 -14.80 10.98 -2.91
N ASP A 23 -14.91 12.21 -3.40
CA ASP A 23 -16.14 12.70 -4.02
C ASP A 23 -16.46 11.89 -5.28
N ASP A 24 -15.41 11.53 -6.03
CA ASP A 24 -15.53 10.62 -7.18
C ASP A 24 -16.03 9.23 -6.76
N ALA A 25 -15.47 8.65 -5.68
CA ALA A 25 -15.87 7.34 -5.18
C ALA A 25 -17.30 7.32 -4.60
N LEU A 26 -17.70 8.40 -3.92
CA LEU A 26 -19.05 8.57 -3.39
C LEU A 26 -20.05 8.69 -4.54
N ALA A 27 -19.81 9.60 -5.48
CA ALA A 27 -20.69 9.81 -6.63
C ALA A 27 -20.84 8.54 -7.48
N GLU A 28 -19.75 7.80 -7.68
CA GLU A 28 -19.77 6.53 -8.43
C GLU A 28 -20.57 5.44 -7.70
N LEU A 29 -20.46 5.35 -6.36
CA LEU A 29 -21.26 4.42 -5.57
C LEU A 29 -22.75 4.73 -5.66
N GLU A 30 -23.12 6.00 -5.51
CA GLU A 30 -24.52 6.44 -5.60
C GLU A 30 -25.10 6.15 -6.99
N ALA A 31 -24.37 6.49 -8.05
CA ALA A 31 -24.77 6.23 -9.44
C ALA A 31 -24.91 4.73 -9.72
N ALA A 32 -23.92 3.91 -9.35
CA ALA A 32 -23.98 2.47 -9.56
C ALA A 32 -25.13 1.81 -8.77
N ALA A 33 -25.43 2.30 -7.57
CA ALA A 33 -26.55 1.84 -6.78
C ALA A 33 -27.90 2.21 -7.42
N GLU A 34 -28.03 3.40 -8.02
CA GLU A 34 -29.22 3.81 -8.77
C GLU A 34 -29.40 2.96 -10.04
N ASP A 35 -28.34 2.78 -10.83
CA ASP A 35 -28.32 1.96 -12.04
C ASP A 35 -28.76 0.52 -11.75
N TYR A 36 -28.22 -0.09 -10.69
CA TYR A 36 -28.61 -1.46 -10.31
C TYR A 36 -30.07 -1.56 -9.87
N ARG A 37 -30.59 -0.59 -9.12
CA ARG A 37 -32.02 -0.55 -8.75
C ARG A 37 -32.90 -0.40 -9.99
N ALA A 38 -32.50 0.42 -10.95
CA ALA A 38 -33.23 0.62 -12.20
C ALA A 38 -33.24 -0.65 -13.07
N ALA A 39 -32.10 -1.33 -13.21
CA ALA A 39 -32.00 -2.58 -13.96
C ALA A 39 -32.87 -3.69 -13.34
N LYS A 40 -32.84 -3.81 -12.00
CA LYS A 40 -33.70 -4.76 -11.27
C LYS A 40 -35.19 -4.47 -11.47
N ALA A 41 -35.60 -3.20 -11.37
CA ALA A 41 -36.99 -2.81 -11.62
C ALA A 41 -37.42 -3.13 -13.07
N ALA A 42 -36.54 -2.91 -14.05
CA ALA A 42 -36.83 -3.22 -15.45
C ALA A 42 -37.02 -4.73 -15.70
N ILE A 43 -36.35 -5.59 -14.94
CA ILE A 43 -36.58 -7.04 -14.96
C ILE A 43 -37.90 -7.40 -14.26
N GLU A 44 -38.17 -6.83 -13.09
CA GLU A 44 -39.38 -7.09 -12.31
C GLU A 44 -40.68 -6.77 -13.07
N ASP A 45 -40.67 -5.72 -13.91
CA ASP A 45 -41.80 -5.33 -14.75
C ASP A 45 -42.25 -6.42 -15.75
N VAL A 46 -41.33 -7.31 -16.16
CA VAL A 46 -41.57 -8.37 -17.16
C VAL A 46 -41.59 -9.75 -16.51
N GLY A 47 -40.77 -9.95 -15.50
CA GLY A 47 -40.49 -11.24 -14.87
C GLY A 47 -39.19 -11.85 -15.38
N ARG A 48 -38.29 -12.22 -14.46
CA ARG A 48 -36.99 -12.81 -14.78
C ARG A 48 -37.12 -14.10 -15.60
N ASP A 49 -37.92 -15.05 -15.15
CA ASP A 49 -38.11 -16.34 -15.83
C ASP A 49 -38.59 -16.16 -17.29
N THR A 50 -39.44 -15.14 -17.51
CA THR A 50 -39.93 -14.79 -18.85
C THR A 50 -38.81 -14.21 -19.72
N LEU A 51 -37.97 -13.34 -19.17
CA LEU A 51 -36.81 -12.80 -19.88
C LEU A 51 -35.76 -13.88 -20.19
N GLU A 52 -35.48 -14.79 -19.25
CA GLU A 52 -34.57 -15.92 -19.46
C GLU A 52 -35.08 -16.84 -20.57
N THR A 53 -36.39 -17.13 -20.55
CA THR A 53 -37.03 -17.90 -21.63
C THR A 53 -36.90 -17.18 -22.97
N LEU A 54 -37.17 -15.87 -23.02
CA LEU A 54 -37.03 -15.07 -24.24
C LEU A 54 -35.59 -15.06 -24.77
N ASP A 55 -34.62 -14.87 -23.89
CA ASP A 55 -33.18 -14.87 -24.22
C ASP A 55 -32.73 -16.21 -24.80
N ASP A 56 -33.11 -17.33 -24.18
CA ASP A 56 -32.82 -18.68 -24.69
C ASP A 56 -33.41 -18.90 -26.09
N ARG A 57 -34.67 -18.46 -26.30
CA ARG A 57 -35.34 -18.57 -27.61
C ARG A 57 -34.71 -17.66 -28.65
N TYR A 58 -34.35 -16.44 -28.26
CA TYR A 58 -33.65 -15.48 -29.12
C TYR A 58 -32.28 -16.02 -29.54
N ARG A 59 -31.44 -16.45 -28.60
CA ARG A 59 -30.11 -17.03 -28.88
C ARG A 59 -30.20 -18.22 -29.81
N THR A 60 -31.15 -19.13 -29.58
CA THR A 60 -31.38 -20.28 -30.47
C THR A 60 -31.75 -19.84 -31.89
N ALA A 61 -32.65 -18.85 -32.03
CA ALA A 61 -33.05 -18.34 -33.35
C ALA A 61 -31.90 -17.62 -34.06
N ASN A 62 -31.17 -16.77 -33.34
CA ASN A 62 -30.00 -16.05 -33.84
C ASN A 62 -28.90 -17.02 -34.30
N ASP A 63 -28.59 -18.05 -33.49
CA ASP A 63 -27.58 -19.05 -33.82
C ASP A 63 -27.95 -19.84 -35.08
N LEU A 64 -29.24 -20.19 -35.25
CA LEU A 64 -29.72 -20.82 -36.49
C LEU A 64 -29.56 -19.91 -37.71
N LEU A 65 -29.83 -18.62 -37.58
CA LEU A 65 -29.66 -17.66 -38.68
C LEU A 65 -28.18 -17.49 -39.05
N VAL A 66 -27.32 -17.24 -38.06
CA VAL A 66 -25.88 -17.05 -38.27
C VAL A 66 -25.22 -18.33 -38.79
N GLU A 67 -25.57 -19.51 -38.26
CA GLU A 67 -24.99 -20.78 -38.68
C GLU A 67 -25.26 -21.08 -40.17
N PHE A 68 -26.46 -20.75 -40.64
CA PHE A 68 -26.93 -21.14 -41.97
C PHE A 68 -26.82 -20.05 -43.03
N GLN A 69 -26.52 -18.80 -42.67
CA GLN A 69 -26.34 -17.68 -43.59
C GLN A 69 -25.37 -18.00 -44.74
N ASP A 70 -24.21 -18.60 -44.43
CA ASP A 70 -23.20 -18.94 -45.45
C ASP A 70 -23.46 -20.30 -46.12
N LYS A 71 -24.31 -21.15 -45.51
CA LYS A 71 -24.50 -22.55 -45.92
C LYS A 71 -25.74 -22.76 -46.80
N ALA A 72 -26.72 -21.86 -46.71
CA ALA A 72 -28.04 -22.01 -47.31
C ALA A 72 -28.34 -21.00 -48.43
N THR A 73 -27.35 -20.22 -48.86
CA THR A 73 -27.49 -19.13 -49.86
C THR A 73 -26.98 -19.48 -51.27
N ASP A 74 -26.18 -20.55 -51.42
CA ASP A 74 -25.62 -20.97 -52.72
C ASP A 74 -26.45 -22.10 -53.41
N THR A 75 -26.17 -22.36 -54.68
CA THR A 75 -27.03 -23.10 -55.63
C THR A 75 -26.72 -24.59 -55.77
N GLY A 76 -25.82 -25.13 -54.94
CA GLY A 76 -25.40 -26.53 -55.01
C GLY A 76 -26.34 -27.51 -54.29
N ALA A 77 -26.14 -28.80 -54.56
CA ALA A 77 -26.99 -29.87 -54.01
C ALA A 77 -26.81 -30.08 -52.49
N LYS A 78 -25.65 -29.70 -51.92
CA LYS A 78 -25.42 -29.78 -50.46
C LYS A 78 -26.13 -28.62 -49.76
N GLU A 79 -26.12 -27.47 -50.40
CA GLU A 79 -26.69 -26.20 -49.95
C GLU A 79 -28.21 -26.29 -49.94
N PHE A 80 -28.82 -27.01 -50.90
CA PHE A 80 -30.25 -27.34 -50.85
C PHE A 80 -30.63 -28.17 -49.61
N VAL A 81 -29.77 -29.12 -49.19
CA VAL A 81 -30.00 -29.90 -47.96
C VAL A 81 -29.86 -29.00 -46.73
N GLN A 82 -28.87 -28.10 -46.71
CA GLN A 82 -28.69 -27.13 -45.64
C GLN A 82 -29.89 -26.18 -45.54
N PHE A 83 -30.36 -25.64 -46.67
CA PHE A 83 -31.56 -24.81 -46.75
C PHE A 83 -32.81 -25.52 -46.22
N ALA A 84 -33.06 -26.76 -46.65
CA ALA A 84 -34.21 -27.53 -46.16
C ALA A 84 -34.11 -27.82 -44.65
N THR A 85 -32.90 -28.11 -44.16
CA THR A 85 -32.63 -28.34 -42.73
C THR A 85 -32.86 -27.07 -41.91
N PHE A 86 -32.35 -25.93 -42.36
CA PHE A 86 -32.58 -24.62 -41.75
C PHE A 86 -34.07 -24.30 -41.68
N LYS A 87 -34.78 -24.39 -42.81
CA LYS A 87 -36.23 -24.13 -42.91
C LYS A 87 -37.01 -24.95 -41.89
N GLN A 88 -36.74 -26.26 -41.81
CA GLN A 88 -37.40 -27.12 -40.84
C GLN A 88 -37.09 -26.68 -39.41
N ARG A 89 -35.81 -26.53 -39.05
CA ARG A 89 -35.41 -26.17 -37.68
C ARG A 89 -35.94 -24.82 -37.24
N PHE A 90 -35.87 -23.82 -38.11
CA PHE A 90 -36.31 -22.47 -37.80
C PHE A 90 -37.83 -22.39 -37.70
N THR A 91 -38.58 -23.05 -38.59
CA THR A 91 -40.04 -23.18 -38.47
C THR A 91 -40.43 -23.92 -37.18
N ASP A 92 -39.84 -25.10 -36.91
CA ASP A 92 -40.11 -25.88 -35.71
C ASP A 92 -39.82 -25.07 -34.43
N HIS A 93 -38.77 -24.24 -34.44
CA HIS A 93 -38.42 -23.35 -33.32
C HIS A 93 -39.48 -22.27 -33.09
N VAL A 94 -39.88 -21.56 -34.14
CA VAL A 94 -40.87 -20.45 -34.05
C VAL A 94 -42.27 -20.98 -33.73
N GLU A 95 -42.68 -22.12 -34.30
CA GLU A 95 -43.95 -22.76 -33.97
C GLU A 95 -43.99 -23.34 -32.55
N GLY A 96 -42.82 -23.65 -31.98
CA GLY A 96 -42.66 -24.16 -30.61
C GLY A 96 -42.48 -23.08 -29.54
N LEU A 97 -42.70 -21.80 -29.86
CA LEU A 97 -42.73 -20.70 -28.90
C LEU A 97 -44.08 -20.67 -28.16
N ASP A 98 -44.06 -20.25 -26.90
CA ASP A 98 -45.28 -20.07 -26.13
C ASP A 98 -46.12 -18.89 -26.67
N ASP A 99 -47.45 -18.98 -26.56
CA ASP A 99 -48.39 -17.97 -27.10
C ASP A 99 -48.31 -16.63 -26.35
N ASP A 100 -47.86 -16.65 -25.11
CA ASP A 100 -47.68 -15.50 -24.24
C ASP A 100 -46.24 -14.99 -24.17
N LEU A 101 -45.32 -15.56 -24.96
CA LEU A 101 -43.94 -15.11 -25.01
C LEU A 101 -43.88 -13.64 -25.47
N PRO A 102 -43.26 -12.73 -24.69
CA PRO A 102 -43.11 -11.35 -25.11
C PRO A 102 -42.35 -11.25 -26.43
N ARG A 103 -42.79 -10.35 -27.30
CA ARG A 103 -42.17 -10.12 -28.61
C ARG A 103 -42.16 -11.35 -29.53
N ARG A 104 -43.08 -12.29 -29.33
CA ARG A 104 -43.26 -13.43 -30.25
C ARG A 104 -43.36 -12.98 -31.71
N GLU A 105 -44.00 -11.84 -31.97
CA GLU A 105 -44.12 -11.27 -33.33
C GLU A 105 -42.76 -11.05 -34.02
N ALA A 106 -41.69 -10.79 -33.27
CA ALA A 106 -40.33 -10.63 -33.81
C ALA A 106 -39.83 -11.92 -34.47
N PHE A 107 -40.08 -13.07 -33.84
CA PHE A 107 -39.72 -14.39 -34.35
C PHE A 107 -40.54 -14.78 -35.58
N GLU A 108 -41.83 -14.43 -35.58
CA GLU A 108 -42.73 -14.66 -36.70
C GLU A 108 -42.30 -13.85 -37.93
N HIS A 109 -41.96 -12.56 -37.75
CA HIS A 109 -41.41 -11.73 -38.82
C HIS A 109 -40.04 -12.21 -39.31
N ALA A 110 -39.19 -12.73 -38.43
CA ALA A 110 -37.95 -13.37 -38.82
C ALA A 110 -38.21 -14.61 -39.68
N LEU A 111 -39.21 -15.43 -39.33
CA LEU A 111 -39.61 -16.61 -40.12
C LEU A 111 -40.15 -16.19 -41.49
N GLU A 112 -40.99 -15.15 -41.55
CA GLU A 112 -41.50 -14.61 -42.81
C GLU A 112 -40.39 -14.12 -43.74
N ALA A 113 -39.35 -13.47 -43.20
CA ALA A 113 -38.21 -12.99 -43.98
C ALA A 113 -37.48 -14.14 -44.70
N VAL A 114 -37.39 -15.32 -44.06
CA VAL A 114 -36.75 -16.52 -44.58
C VAL A 114 -37.71 -17.56 -45.17
N ASP A 115 -39.02 -17.27 -45.23
CA ASP A 115 -40.01 -18.17 -45.84
C ASP A 115 -40.07 -18.00 -47.37
N LYS A 116 -38.98 -18.37 -48.03
CA LYS A 116 -38.83 -18.25 -49.49
C LYS A 116 -38.36 -19.54 -50.12
N THR A 117 -38.56 -19.66 -51.43
CA THR A 117 -38.08 -20.81 -52.22
C THR A 117 -36.57 -20.82 -52.44
N ARG A 118 -35.91 -19.66 -52.27
CA ARG A 118 -34.45 -19.48 -52.24
C ARG A 118 -34.14 -18.33 -51.29
N LEU A 119 -33.04 -18.42 -50.56
CA LEU A 119 -32.57 -17.39 -49.63
C LEU A 119 -31.32 -16.71 -50.14
N SER A 120 -31.25 -15.41 -49.92
CA SER A 120 -30.02 -14.60 -50.03
C SER A 120 -29.50 -14.21 -48.65
N GLU A 121 -28.25 -13.76 -48.58
CA GLU A 121 -27.69 -13.15 -47.36
C GLU A 121 -28.59 -12.01 -46.83
N ASP A 122 -29.16 -11.19 -47.73
CA ASP A 122 -30.12 -10.13 -47.38
C ASP A 122 -31.42 -10.65 -46.72
N ASP A 123 -31.78 -11.93 -46.92
CA ASP A 123 -32.94 -12.52 -46.24
C ASP A 123 -32.59 -12.88 -44.80
N PHE A 124 -31.39 -13.42 -44.58
CA PHE A 124 -30.86 -13.68 -43.24
C PHE A 124 -30.67 -12.39 -42.46
N GLN A 125 -30.11 -11.34 -43.08
CA GLN A 125 -29.96 -10.05 -42.41
C GLN A 125 -31.31 -9.47 -41.99
N ARG A 126 -32.33 -9.53 -42.87
CA ARG A 126 -33.68 -9.08 -42.53
C ARG A 126 -34.30 -9.87 -41.38
N ALA A 127 -34.00 -11.16 -41.29
CA ALA A 127 -34.47 -11.99 -40.19
C ALA A 127 -33.75 -11.66 -38.87
N LEU A 128 -32.44 -11.38 -38.92
CA LEU A 128 -31.69 -10.89 -37.76
C LEU A 128 -32.22 -9.54 -37.29
N ASP A 129 -32.44 -8.59 -38.20
CA ASP A 129 -33.01 -7.28 -37.90
C ASP A 129 -34.43 -7.41 -37.29
N ALA A 130 -35.24 -8.37 -37.77
CA ALA A 130 -36.57 -8.62 -37.23
C ALA A 130 -36.55 -9.14 -35.78
N LEU A 131 -35.46 -9.77 -35.34
CA LEU A 131 -35.29 -10.25 -33.96
C LEU A 131 -34.83 -9.15 -32.98
N GLU A 132 -34.40 -7.98 -33.45
CA GLU A 132 -33.90 -6.88 -32.60
C GLU A 132 -34.85 -6.53 -31.43
N PRO A 133 -36.19 -6.45 -31.59
CA PRO A 133 -37.07 -6.13 -30.47
C PRO A 133 -37.09 -7.20 -29.37
N ALA A 134 -36.88 -8.47 -29.71
CA ALA A 134 -36.75 -9.56 -28.74
C ALA A 134 -35.36 -9.51 -28.07
N ALA A 135 -34.31 -9.24 -28.84
CA ALA A 135 -32.95 -9.06 -28.35
C ALA A 135 -32.86 -7.93 -27.32
N ALA A 136 -33.37 -6.75 -27.65
CA ALA A 136 -33.34 -5.56 -26.78
C ALA A 136 -34.14 -5.76 -25.48
N LEU A 137 -35.12 -6.66 -25.48
CA LEU A 137 -35.85 -7.01 -24.25
C LEU A 137 -35.06 -8.01 -23.40
N ALA A 138 -34.44 -9.01 -24.02
CA ALA A 138 -33.56 -9.98 -23.37
C ALA A 138 -32.29 -9.35 -22.76
N GLU A 139 -31.75 -8.31 -23.42
CA GLU A 139 -30.54 -7.57 -22.99
C GLU A 139 -30.66 -6.98 -21.58
N ARG A 140 -31.88 -6.80 -21.05
CA ARG A 140 -32.11 -6.39 -19.64
C ARG A 140 -31.42 -7.29 -18.61
N LEU A 141 -31.25 -8.58 -18.91
CA LEU A 141 -30.52 -9.51 -18.04
C LEU A 141 -29.02 -9.21 -18.02
N ASP A 142 -28.46 -8.88 -19.18
CA ASP A 142 -27.05 -8.49 -19.31
C ASP A 142 -26.82 -7.11 -18.68
N ASP A 143 -27.76 -6.16 -18.86
CA ASP A 143 -27.75 -4.84 -18.20
C ASP A 143 -27.73 -4.95 -16.67
N GLU A 144 -28.55 -5.84 -16.09
CA GLU A 144 -28.55 -6.06 -14.63
C GLU A 144 -27.24 -6.68 -14.15
N THR A 145 -26.67 -7.62 -14.91
CA THR A 145 -25.36 -8.19 -14.60
C THR A 145 -24.26 -7.12 -14.64
N ALA A 146 -24.26 -6.27 -15.67
CA ALA A 146 -23.31 -5.17 -15.81
C ALA A 146 -23.46 -4.13 -14.68
N ALA A 147 -24.71 -3.75 -14.35
CA ALA A 147 -25.00 -2.82 -13.26
C ALA A 147 -24.58 -3.40 -11.89
N ARG A 148 -24.80 -4.69 -11.68
CA ARG A 148 -24.35 -5.43 -10.48
C ARG A 148 -22.83 -5.40 -10.34
N ASP A 149 -22.11 -5.75 -11.40
CA ASP A 149 -20.64 -5.77 -11.39
C ASP A 149 -20.07 -4.37 -11.14
N ARG A 150 -20.69 -3.33 -11.74
CA ARG A 150 -20.36 -1.93 -11.47
C ARG A 150 -20.59 -1.56 -10.00
N LEU A 151 -21.72 -1.94 -9.42
CA LEU A 151 -22.02 -1.69 -8.01
C LEU A 151 -21.00 -2.37 -7.08
N VAL A 152 -20.65 -3.63 -7.35
CA VAL A 152 -19.64 -4.35 -6.55
C VAL A 152 -18.28 -3.64 -6.60
N ALA A 153 -17.88 -3.16 -7.77
CA ALA A 153 -16.66 -2.37 -7.94
C ALA A 153 -16.75 -1.05 -7.14
N ALA A 154 -17.85 -0.30 -7.29
CA ALA A 154 -18.04 0.98 -6.61
C ALA A 154 -18.08 0.83 -5.07
N ILE A 155 -18.73 -0.21 -4.53
CA ILE A 155 -18.69 -0.54 -3.09
C ILE A 155 -17.25 -0.78 -2.62
N THR A 156 -16.47 -1.50 -3.42
CA THR A 156 -15.08 -1.81 -3.09
C THR A 156 -14.23 -0.53 -3.06
N ASP A 157 -14.41 0.36 -4.01
CA ASP A 157 -13.64 1.59 -4.10
C ASP A 157 -14.07 2.61 -3.04
N ALA A 158 -15.37 2.73 -2.74
CA ALA A 158 -15.88 3.53 -1.63
C ALA A 158 -15.33 3.06 -0.27
N ARG A 159 -15.21 1.74 -0.04
CA ARG A 159 -14.59 1.20 1.18
C ARG A 159 -13.11 1.57 1.28
N LYS A 160 -12.35 1.52 0.18
CA LYS A 160 -10.94 1.94 0.16
C LYS A 160 -10.81 3.44 0.42
N ALA A 161 -11.65 4.26 -0.22
CA ALA A 161 -11.68 5.71 0.00
C ALA A 161 -11.95 6.02 1.48
N LYS A 162 -12.96 5.37 2.07
CA LYS A 162 -13.28 5.50 3.50
C LYS A 162 -12.08 5.18 4.39
N GLN A 163 -11.41 4.04 4.16
CA GLN A 163 -10.22 3.68 4.92
C GLN A 163 -9.10 4.73 4.77
N SER A 164 -8.88 5.22 3.55
CA SER A 164 -7.89 6.28 3.31
C SER A 164 -8.18 7.55 4.10
N HIS A 165 -9.45 7.92 4.28
CA HIS A 165 -9.83 9.05 5.13
C HIS A 165 -9.63 8.77 6.60
N GLN A 166 -9.95 7.56 7.08
CA GLN A 166 -9.67 7.16 8.46
C GLN A 166 -8.17 7.24 8.77
N ASP A 167 -7.32 6.76 7.86
CA ASP A 167 -5.86 6.88 8.01
C ASP A 167 -5.41 8.35 8.01
N SER A 168 -6.10 9.24 7.27
CA SER A 168 -5.82 10.67 7.31
C SER A 168 -6.30 11.35 8.59
N ILE A 169 -7.44 10.91 9.15
CA ILE A 169 -7.94 11.37 10.45
C ILE A 169 -6.91 11.06 11.52
N ASP A 170 -6.44 9.80 11.61
CA ASP A 170 -5.43 9.38 12.58
C ASP A 170 -4.14 10.22 12.46
N ARG A 171 -3.73 10.58 11.23
CA ARG A 171 -2.60 11.48 10.99
C ARG A 171 -2.87 12.91 11.47
N CYS A 172 -4.05 13.46 11.21
CA CYS A 172 -4.41 14.81 11.65
C CYS A 172 -4.50 14.89 13.17
N GLU A 173 -5.17 13.94 13.81
CA GLU A 173 -5.25 13.82 15.27
C GLU A 173 -3.86 13.74 15.90
N ARG A 174 -2.96 12.92 15.31
CA ARG A 174 -1.57 12.85 15.76
C ARG A 174 -0.84 14.18 15.64
N LEU A 175 -1.02 14.92 14.55
CA LEU A 175 -0.41 16.25 14.40
C LEU A 175 -0.94 17.23 15.45
N LEU A 176 -2.24 17.20 15.75
CA LEU A 176 -2.86 18.04 16.77
C LEU A 176 -2.30 17.71 18.16
N GLU A 177 -2.21 16.43 18.51
CA GLU A 177 -1.59 15.96 19.76
C GLU A 177 -0.15 16.47 19.91
N LEU A 178 0.65 16.39 18.83
CA LEU A 178 2.01 16.92 18.83
C LEU A 178 2.03 18.46 18.94
N GLY A 179 1.04 19.14 18.37
CA GLY A 179 0.89 20.60 18.42
C GLY A 179 0.53 21.14 19.80
N GLU A 180 -0.10 20.33 20.66
CA GLU A 180 -0.38 20.66 22.06
C GLU A 180 0.88 20.66 22.94
N ALA A 181 1.98 20.07 22.46
CA ALA A 181 3.24 20.04 23.19
C ALA A 181 3.84 21.44 23.37
N ASP A 182 4.57 21.62 24.48
CA ASP A 182 5.30 22.84 24.75
C ASP A 182 6.58 22.92 23.89
N LEU A 183 6.45 23.37 22.65
CA LEU A 183 7.55 23.43 21.68
C LEU A 183 8.68 24.38 22.09
N ASP A 184 8.40 25.32 23.00
CA ASP A 184 9.38 26.27 23.56
C ASP A 184 10.10 25.70 24.79
N ALA A 185 9.78 24.47 25.22
CA ALA A 185 10.45 23.84 26.33
C ALA A 185 11.96 23.69 26.07
N PRO A 186 12.81 23.83 27.10
CA PRO A 186 14.26 23.77 26.97
C PRO A 186 14.74 22.33 26.78
N VAL A 187 14.41 21.71 25.64
CA VAL A 187 14.75 20.30 25.34
C VAL A 187 16.24 20.01 25.40
N GLU A 188 17.09 21.03 25.26
CA GLU A 188 18.55 20.90 25.40
C GLU A 188 18.95 20.48 26.81
N ASP A 189 18.17 20.82 27.85
CA ASP A 189 18.42 20.34 29.23
C ASP A 189 18.37 18.80 29.33
N LEU A 190 17.61 18.17 28.42
CA LEU A 190 17.53 16.72 28.28
C LEU A 190 18.48 16.17 27.20
N ARG A 191 18.71 16.94 26.13
CA ARG A 191 19.53 16.54 24.99
C ARG A 191 21.02 16.53 25.31
N ASP A 192 21.51 17.61 25.92
CA ASP A 192 22.93 17.80 26.24
C ASP A 192 23.53 16.62 27.04
N PRO A 193 22.89 16.12 28.13
CA PRO A 193 23.44 14.96 28.85
C PRO A 193 23.36 13.65 28.06
N ILE A 194 22.38 13.49 27.17
CA ILE A 194 22.30 12.32 26.27
C ILE A 194 23.42 12.37 25.22
N GLU A 195 23.63 13.52 24.57
CA GLU A 195 24.70 13.72 23.60
C GLU A 195 26.07 13.56 24.25
N THR A 196 26.27 14.08 25.46
CA THR A 196 27.52 13.89 26.23
C THR A 196 27.84 12.40 26.43
N TRP A 197 26.85 11.58 26.77
CA TRP A 197 27.04 10.13 26.89
C TRP A 197 27.29 9.48 25.52
N ASN A 198 26.43 9.76 24.54
CA ASN A 198 26.46 9.15 23.21
C ASN A 198 27.78 9.45 22.48
N ASP A 199 28.28 10.68 22.57
CA ASP A 199 29.55 11.09 21.99
C ASP A 199 30.73 10.37 22.67
N ALA A 200 30.70 10.24 24.00
CA ALA A 200 31.74 9.55 24.75
C ALA A 200 31.83 8.06 24.41
N VAL A 201 30.69 7.34 24.34
CA VAL A 201 30.70 5.91 23.96
C VAL A 201 31.08 5.72 22.49
N SER A 202 30.62 6.60 21.61
CA SER A 202 30.95 6.55 20.17
C SER A 202 32.44 6.77 19.95
N GLU A 203 33.02 7.77 20.61
CA GLU A 203 34.45 8.04 20.56
C GLU A 203 35.26 6.89 21.16
N ALA A 204 34.82 6.32 22.29
CA ALA A 204 35.51 5.21 22.92
C ALA A 204 35.51 3.95 22.02
N ILE A 205 34.39 3.59 21.41
CA ILE A 205 34.33 2.47 20.44
C ILE A 205 35.18 2.77 19.21
N ARG A 206 35.17 4.02 18.72
CA ARG A 206 36.01 4.42 17.59
C ARG A 206 37.49 4.21 17.91
N ILE A 207 37.96 4.69 19.06
CA ILE A 207 39.34 4.51 19.54
C ILE A 207 39.67 3.02 19.71
N GLN A 208 38.77 2.24 20.30
CA GLN A 208 38.96 0.80 20.47
C GLN A 208 39.12 0.08 19.11
N ARG A 209 38.39 0.50 18.08
CA ARG A 209 38.52 -0.07 16.73
C ARG A 209 39.81 0.32 16.03
N THR A 210 40.35 1.52 16.27
CA THR A 210 41.49 2.06 15.52
C THR A 210 42.83 1.80 16.20
N ASP A 211 42.89 1.86 17.53
CA ASP A 211 44.14 2.02 18.27
C ASP A 211 44.38 0.95 19.34
N ALA A 212 43.32 0.29 19.83
CA ALA A 212 43.43 -0.73 20.87
C ALA A 212 43.45 -2.16 20.30
N PRO A 213 44.01 -3.14 21.03
CA PRO A 213 43.95 -4.54 20.63
C PRO A 213 42.53 -5.03 20.39
N ALA A 214 42.27 -5.70 19.26
CA ALA A 214 40.95 -6.22 18.94
C ALA A 214 40.37 -7.12 20.04
N ARG A 215 41.22 -7.87 20.75
CA ARG A 215 40.78 -8.71 21.88
C ARG A 215 40.12 -7.90 23.01
N GLU A 216 40.57 -6.68 23.29
CA GLU A 216 39.96 -5.85 24.34
C GLU A 216 38.55 -5.38 23.94
N LEU A 217 38.36 -5.04 22.66
CA LEU A 217 37.03 -4.72 22.13
C LEU A 217 36.11 -5.95 22.12
N PHE A 218 36.65 -7.14 21.86
CA PHE A 218 35.87 -8.38 21.91
C PHE A 218 35.47 -8.76 23.34
N ASP A 219 36.33 -8.52 24.34
CA ASP A 219 35.98 -8.68 25.75
C ASP A 219 34.84 -7.74 26.17
N LEU A 220 34.83 -6.50 25.63
CA LEU A 220 33.73 -5.57 25.82
C LEU A 220 32.41 -6.11 25.22
N LEU A 221 32.45 -6.62 23.99
CA LEU A 221 31.26 -7.16 23.30
C LEU A 221 30.74 -8.45 23.94
N GLU A 222 31.62 -9.28 24.49
CA GLU A 222 31.18 -10.43 25.28
C GLU A 222 30.51 -9.99 26.58
N ARG A 223 31.01 -8.92 27.21
CA ARG A 223 30.44 -8.34 28.42
C ARG A 223 29.06 -7.73 28.18
N THR A 224 28.82 -7.09 27.03
CA THR A 224 27.53 -6.47 26.70
C THR A 224 26.40 -7.50 26.64
N GLY A 225 26.69 -8.76 26.30
CA GLY A 225 25.73 -9.87 26.33
C GLY A 225 25.09 -10.18 27.70
N ARG A 226 25.59 -9.57 28.80
CA ARG A 226 24.98 -9.65 30.14
C ARG A 226 23.89 -8.61 30.38
N TYR A 227 23.71 -7.67 29.45
CA TYR A 227 22.87 -6.49 29.59
C TYR A 227 21.78 -6.49 28.50
N PRO A 228 20.58 -7.03 28.79
CA PRO A 228 19.56 -7.29 27.76
C PRO A 228 19.00 -6.07 27.03
N LEU A 229 19.21 -4.86 27.56
CA LEU A 229 18.78 -3.61 26.92
C LEU A 229 19.85 -2.98 26.03
N VAL A 230 21.04 -3.59 25.96
CA VAL A 230 22.13 -3.16 25.10
C VAL A 230 22.06 -3.95 23.80
N ASP A 231 21.63 -3.27 22.74
CA ASP A 231 21.42 -3.88 21.42
C ASP A 231 22.72 -3.92 20.62
N LEU A 232 23.70 -4.68 21.14
CA LEU A 232 24.95 -4.96 20.44
C LEU A 232 25.01 -6.43 20.04
N ASP A 233 25.26 -6.67 18.76
CA ASP A 233 25.47 -8.01 18.23
C ASP A 233 26.66 -8.68 18.91
N ALA A 234 26.46 -9.92 19.37
CA ALA A 234 27.54 -10.74 19.89
C ALA A 234 28.50 -11.15 18.77
N PRO A 235 29.82 -11.20 19.02
CA PRO A 235 30.78 -11.60 18.01
C PRO A 235 30.58 -13.06 17.58
N PRO A 236 30.67 -13.38 16.27
CA PRO A 236 30.64 -14.76 15.80
C PRO A 236 31.71 -15.60 16.50
N GLU A 237 31.32 -16.76 17.03
CA GLU A 237 32.20 -17.61 17.86
C GLU A 237 33.56 -17.92 17.20
N PRO A 238 33.65 -18.28 15.90
CA PRO A 238 34.94 -18.54 15.26
C PRO A 238 35.85 -17.31 15.17
N LEU A 239 35.27 -16.11 15.04
CA LEU A 239 36.01 -14.86 15.01
C LEU A 239 36.50 -14.49 16.41
N ALA A 240 35.62 -14.61 17.41
CA ALA A 240 35.95 -14.34 18.81
C ALA A 240 37.08 -15.25 19.30
N GLU A 241 36.98 -16.56 19.06
CA GLU A 241 38.03 -17.53 19.40
C GLU A 241 39.36 -17.17 18.73
N TYR A 242 39.33 -16.80 17.45
CA TYR A 242 40.54 -16.44 16.71
C TYR A 242 41.22 -15.20 17.30
N VAL A 243 40.45 -14.12 17.54
CA VAL A 243 40.96 -12.86 18.09
C VAL A 243 41.52 -13.07 19.51
N GLN A 244 40.88 -13.88 20.34
CA GLN A 244 41.35 -14.13 21.71
C GLN A 244 42.63 -14.96 21.76
N THR A 245 42.81 -15.93 20.85
CA THR A 245 43.88 -16.94 20.96
C THR A 245 45.09 -16.68 20.07
N ASN A 246 44.98 -15.83 19.04
CA ASN A 246 46.04 -15.65 18.04
C ASN A 246 46.69 -14.25 18.14
N PRO A 247 47.99 -14.12 17.77
CA PRO A 247 48.71 -12.83 17.78
C PRO A 247 48.02 -11.69 17.03
N PRO A 248 47.34 -11.89 15.88
CA PRO A 248 46.62 -10.80 15.22
C PRO A 248 45.55 -10.13 16.08
N GLY A 249 45.03 -10.79 17.12
CA GLY A 249 44.12 -10.14 18.08
C GLY A 249 44.77 -9.06 18.96
N GLU A 250 46.10 -8.93 18.94
CA GLU A 250 46.84 -7.80 19.55
C GLU A 250 46.84 -6.56 18.66
N GLU A 251 46.49 -6.71 17.38
CA GLU A 251 46.31 -5.62 16.45
C GLU A 251 44.88 -5.03 16.56
N PRO A 252 44.69 -3.74 16.24
CA PRO A 252 43.35 -3.15 16.19
C PRO A 252 42.45 -3.73 15.11
N VAL A 253 41.13 -3.59 15.29
CA VAL A 253 40.14 -4.03 14.29
C VAL A 253 40.40 -3.40 12.91
N ALA A 254 40.80 -2.13 12.87
CA ALA A 254 41.18 -1.45 11.63
C ALA A 254 42.33 -2.16 10.90
N ARG A 255 43.31 -2.71 11.63
CA ARG A 255 44.41 -3.51 11.06
C ARG A 255 43.95 -4.90 10.61
N LEU A 256 43.08 -5.54 11.37
CA LEU A 256 42.47 -6.81 10.96
C LEU A 256 41.70 -6.68 9.64
N LEU A 257 40.94 -5.59 9.48
CA LEU A 257 40.25 -5.27 8.23
C LEU A 257 41.24 -5.00 7.09
N GLU A 258 42.33 -4.27 7.33
CA GLU A 258 43.40 -4.06 6.34
C GLU A 258 44.02 -5.40 5.90
N TYR A 259 44.30 -6.30 6.85
CA TYR A 259 44.86 -7.62 6.56
C TYR A 259 43.88 -8.49 5.78
N ALA A 260 42.57 -8.36 6.00
CA ALA A 260 41.56 -9.09 5.24
C ALA A 260 41.60 -8.79 3.73
N ASP A 261 42.04 -7.60 3.33
CA ASP A 261 42.24 -7.21 1.93
C ASP A 261 43.54 -7.77 1.31
N PHE A 262 44.41 -8.38 2.10
CA PHE A 262 45.70 -8.86 1.62
C PHE A 262 45.59 -10.21 0.89
N SER A 263 46.40 -10.35 -0.17
CA SER A 263 46.62 -11.64 -0.82
C SER A 263 47.30 -12.62 0.14
N ARG A 264 47.22 -13.93 -0.13
CA ARG A 264 47.72 -14.97 0.79
C ARG A 264 49.22 -14.81 1.03
N SER A 265 49.96 -14.60 -0.04
CA SER A 265 51.41 -14.38 0.00
C SER A 265 51.79 -13.10 0.74
N LYS A 266 50.90 -12.09 0.74
CA LYS A 266 51.11 -10.86 1.51
C LYS A 266 50.81 -11.10 2.99
N LEU A 267 49.75 -11.86 3.31
CA LEU A 267 49.40 -12.26 4.69
C LEU A 267 50.46 -13.11 5.37
N ASP A 268 51.16 -14.00 4.66
CA ASP A 268 52.27 -14.81 5.20
C ASP A 268 53.40 -13.94 5.84
N HIS A 269 53.44 -12.63 5.55
CA HIS A 269 54.37 -11.69 6.17
C HIS A 269 53.87 -11.05 7.47
N TYR A 270 52.58 -11.10 7.75
CA TYR A 270 51.94 -10.41 8.89
C TYR A 270 51.30 -11.38 9.88
N VAL A 271 50.90 -12.57 9.43
CA VAL A 271 50.23 -13.57 10.29
C VAL A 271 50.88 -14.95 10.10
N GLU A 272 50.98 -15.72 11.18
CA GLU A 272 51.65 -17.03 11.18
C GLU A 272 50.86 -18.11 10.42
N ASP A 273 49.53 -18.03 10.44
CA ASP A 273 48.63 -18.90 9.67
C ASP A 273 47.61 -18.07 8.88
N PRO A 274 47.91 -17.69 7.62
CA PRO A 274 46.97 -16.99 6.77
C PRO A 274 45.69 -17.76 6.45
N GLY A 275 45.73 -19.10 6.56
CA GLY A 275 44.56 -19.95 6.32
C GLY A 275 43.57 -19.88 7.49
N ALA A 276 44.06 -19.90 8.73
CA ALA A 276 43.25 -19.65 9.92
C ALA A 276 42.71 -18.21 9.93
N PHE A 277 43.56 -17.22 9.66
CA PHE A 277 43.15 -15.81 9.59
C PHE A 277 41.99 -15.60 8.62
N ARG A 278 42.08 -16.11 7.40
CA ARG A 278 41.01 -15.92 6.40
C ARG A 278 39.70 -16.59 6.78
N ARG A 279 39.75 -17.78 7.37
CA ARG A 279 38.53 -18.50 7.76
C ARG A 279 37.78 -17.79 8.87
N ALA A 280 38.49 -17.13 9.80
CA ALA A 280 37.90 -16.44 10.92
C ALA A 280 37.59 -14.96 10.62
N VAL A 281 38.57 -14.20 10.12
CA VAL A 281 38.49 -12.74 9.96
C VAL A 281 37.93 -12.32 8.60
N ALA A 282 38.36 -12.96 7.51
CA ALA A 282 37.89 -12.56 6.18
C ALA A 282 36.44 -13.02 5.90
N THR A 283 36.01 -14.14 6.47
CA THR A 283 34.60 -14.60 6.41
C THR A 283 33.67 -13.63 7.16
N GLU A 284 34.08 -13.14 8.33
CA GLU A 284 33.27 -12.28 9.22
C GLU A 284 33.59 -10.78 9.06
N ARG A 285 34.15 -10.38 7.92
CA ARG A 285 34.52 -8.99 7.63
C ARG A 285 33.38 -8.01 7.83
N THR A 286 32.18 -8.35 7.33
CA THR A 286 31.00 -7.50 7.41
C THR A 286 30.64 -7.16 8.86
N TYR A 287 30.81 -8.11 9.78
CA TYR A 287 30.58 -7.87 11.20
C TYR A 287 31.55 -6.81 11.75
N LEU A 288 32.86 -6.96 11.47
CA LEU A 288 33.88 -6.00 11.90
C LEU A 288 33.71 -4.60 11.29
N GLU A 289 33.22 -4.51 10.05
CA GLU A 289 32.93 -3.24 9.38
C GLU A 289 31.74 -2.51 10.01
N ARG A 290 30.68 -3.25 10.36
CA ARG A 290 29.45 -2.74 10.96
C ARG A 290 29.54 -2.46 12.46
N LEU A 291 30.64 -2.83 13.09
CA LEU A 291 30.81 -2.62 14.52
C LEU A 291 30.86 -1.11 14.85
N ASP A 292 29.85 -0.66 15.58
CA ASP A 292 29.68 0.72 16.04
C ASP A 292 29.24 0.76 17.51
N ALA A 293 28.86 1.94 17.98
CA ALA A 293 28.46 2.18 19.36
C ALA A 293 26.94 2.24 19.54
N ASP A 294 26.14 2.03 18.49
CA ASP A 294 24.71 2.39 18.48
C ASP A 294 23.95 1.71 19.63
N GLY A 295 24.23 0.43 19.89
CA GLY A 295 23.63 -0.32 21.00
C GLY A 295 24.02 0.16 22.41
N LEU A 296 25.02 1.03 22.54
CA LEU A 296 25.44 1.68 23.80
C LEU A 296 24.94 3.13 23.93
N THR A 297 24.18 3.62 22.96
CA THR A 297 23.63 4.98 22.99
C THR A 297 22.24 5.03 23.60
N VAL A 298 21.81 6.23 24.00
CA VAL A 298 20.41 6.53 24.30
C VAL A 298 19.79 7.14 23.04
N GLY A 299 18.67 6.58 22.58
CA GLY A 299 17.95 7.08 21.41
C GLY A 299 17.39 8.50 21.60
N TRP A 300 17.15 9.19 20.48
CA TRP A 300 16.51 10.51 20.47
C TRP A 300 15.31 10.52 19.52
N PRO A 301 14.12 11.00 19.95
CA PRO A 301 13.73 11.40 21.31
C PRO A 301 13.88 10.24 22.33
N PRO A 302 14.10 10.55 23.62
CA PRO A 302 14.45 9.51 24.59
C PRO A 302 13.26 8.63 25.01
N PRO A 303 13.52 7.45 25.59
CA PRO A 303 12.47 6.54 26.07
C PRO A 303 11.57 7.15 27.15
N PRO A 304 10.39 6.57 27.43
CA PRO A 304 9.54 6.95 28.55
C PRO A 304 10.27 6.93 29.92
N ALA A 305 9.84 7.77 30.86
CA ALA A 305 10.48 7.95 32.16
C ALA A 305 10.63 6.66 32.98
N ASP A 306 9.70 5.72 32.85
CA ASP A 306 9.70 4.45 33.58
C ASP A 306 10.73 3.44 33.00
N GLU A 307 11.14 3.59 31.75
CA GLU A 307 12.13 2.76 31.08
C GLU A 307 13.57 3.26 31.31
N VAL A 308 13.76 4.58 31.34
CA VAL A 308 15.09 5.22 31.42
C VAL A 308 15.97 4.70 32.56
N PRO A 309 15.49 4.57 33.82
CA PRO A 309 16.33 4.09 34.91
C PRO A 309 16.89 2.67 34.68
N TRP A 310 16.14 1.83 33.98
CA TRP A 310 16.59 0.48 33.62
C TRP A 310 17.64 0.55 32.51
N LEU A 311 17.35 1.27 31.43
CA LEU A 311 18.28 1.47 30.32
C LEU A 311 19.63 2.02 30.82
N VAL A 312 19.59 3.10 31.61
CA VAL A 312 20.80 3.74 32.16
C VAL A 312 21.63 2.75 32.98
N ARG A 313 21.01 1.91 33.79
CA ARG A 313 21.72 0.90 34.59
C ARG A 313 22.44 -0.12 33.71
N GLU A 314 21.77 -0.60 32.66
CA GLU A 314 22.35 -1.57 31.72
C GLU A 314 23.50 -0.95 30.92
N LEU A 315 23.32 0.28 30.42
CA LEU A 315 24.35 1.04 29.69
C LEU A 315 25.60 1.30 30.55
N GLN A 316 25.44 1.73 31.80
CA GLN A 316 26.55 1.92 32.73
C GLN A 316 27.32 0.62 33.01
N GLY A 317 26.59 -0.49 33.18
CA GLY A 317 27.20 -1.79 33.39
C GLY A 317 27.96 -2.28 32.16
N ALA A 318 27.40 -2.09 30.97
CA ALA A 318 27.99 -2.52 29.71
C ALA A 318 29.23 -1.70 29.33
N ALA A 319 29.18 -0.38 29.52
CA ALA A 319 30.29 0.54 29.25
C ALA A 319 31.20 0.77 30.47
N ALA A 320 31.15 -0.10 31.48
CA ALA A 320 31.98 0.02 32.67
C ALA A 320 33.48 0.09 32.32
N GLY A 321 34.14 1.19 32.72
CA GLY A 321 35.55 1.46 32.44
C GLY A 321 35.87 1.84 30.99
N LEU A 322 34.86 1.99 30.12
CA LEU A 322 35.02 2.42 28.73
C LEU A 322 35.04 3.96 28.62
N VAL A 323 34.18 4.63 29.39
CA VAL A 323 34.01 6.08 29.39
C VAL A 323 34.39 6.68 30.74
N ASP A 324 34.62 8.00 30.76
CA ASP A 324 35.04 8.73 31.95
C ASP A 324 33.87 9.04 32.91
N GLU A 325 34.19 9.66 34.05
CA GLU A 325 33.20 10.01 35.06
C GLU A 325 32.24 11.12 34.58
N GLU A 326 32.65 11.97 33.65
CA GLU A 326 31.81 13.03 33.09
C GLU A 326 30.66 12.43 32.28
N ALA A 327 30.96 11.51 31.37
CA ALA A 327 29.94 10.76 30.63
C ALA A 327 29.00 9.98 31.56
N ASN A 328 29.56 9.30 32.57
CA ASN A 328 28.74 8.58 33.56
C ASN A 328 27.85 9.51 34.38
N ALA A 329 28.33 10.70 34.74
CA ALA A 329 27.54 11.71 35.44
C ALA A 329 26.41 12.26 34.56
N ALA A 330 26.68 12.50 33.27
CA ALA A 330 25.67 12.91 32.31
C ALA A 330 24.54 11.88 32.20
N LEU A 331 24.88 10.59 32.02
CA LEU A 331 23.88 9.52 31.97
C LEU A 331 23.10 9.35 33.30
N ARG A 332 23.75 9.55 34.45
CA ARG A 332 23.07 9.58 35.76
C ARG A 332 22.07 10.73 35.86
N SER A 333 22.41 11.91 35.34
CA SER A 333 21.51 13.07 35.29
C SER A 333 20.22 12.74 34.54
N VAL A 334 20.31 12.06 33.39
CA VAL A 334 19.13 11.61 32.62
C VAL A 334 18.22 10.69 33.46
N ALA A 335 18.80 9.72 34.19
CA ALA A 335 18.03 8.87 35.09
C ALA A 335 17.46 9.61 36.31
N GLU A 336 18.09 10.68 36.79
CA GLU A 336 17.57 11.52 37.86
C GLU A 336 16.36 12.33 37.37
N MET A 337 16.47 12.99 36.21
CA MET A 337 15.35 13.69 35.57
C MET A 337 14.14 12.76 35.35
N ALA A 338 14.36 11.56 34.81
CA ALA A 338 13.30 10.59 34.58
C ALA A 338 12.61 10.14 35.88
N ARG A 339 13.31 10.08 37.01
CA ARG A 339 12.70 9.75 38.32
C ARG A 339 11.84 10.89 38.87
N GLU A 340 12.16 12.14 38.52
CA GLU A 340 11.36 13.31 38.88
C GLU A 340 10.11 13.47 37.98
N GLY A 341 10.08 12.75 36.85
CA GLY A 341 8.88 12.36 36.11
C GLY A 341 8.25 13.50 35.29
N ASP A 342 7.63 14.47 35.95
CA ASP A 342 6.76 15.45 35.29
C ASP A 342 7.52 16.36 34.33
N GLU A 343 8.66 16.91 34.75
CA GLU A 343 9.48 17.78 33.89
C GLU A 343 10.15 16.98 32.77
N TYR A 344 10.61 15.76 33.06
CA TYR A 344 11.16 14.87 32.04
C TYR A 344 10.13 14.55 30.95
N GLU A 345 8.89 14.19 31.32
CA GLU A 345 7.86 13.88 30.34
C GLU A 345 7.42 15.13 29.56
N ARG A 346 7.41 16.33 30.17
CA ARG A 346 7.21 17.58 29.45
C ARG A 346 8.29 17.83 28.40
N LEU A 347 9.57 17.74 28.78
CA LEU A 347 10.71 17.90 27.87
C LEU A 347 10.73 16.83 26.78
N ARG A 348 10.43 15.58 27.13
CA ARG A 348 10.33 14.47 26.19
C ARG A 348 9.20 14.68 25.18
N THR A 349 8.02 15.10 25.65
CA THR A 349 6.88 15.38 24.77
C THR A 349 7.21 16.50 23.78
N ALA A 350 7.85 17.57 24.26
CA ALA A 350 8.35 18.65 23.43
C ALA A 350 9.43 18.17 22.43
N ALA A 351 10.35 17.30 22.85
CA ALA A 351 11.37 16.72 21.97
C ALA A 351 10.75 15.83 20.89
N VAL A 352 9.78 15.00 21.23
CA VAL A 352 9.01 14.17 20.27
C VAL A 352 8.29 15.06 19.26
N ALA A 353 7.59 16.09 19.74
CA ALA A 353 6.89 17.03 18.87
C ALA A 353 7.84 17.79 17.94
N ARG A 354 8.96 18.32 18.46
CA ARG A 354 9.97 19.00 17.63
C ARG A 354 10.67 18.08 16.62
N HIS A 355 10.84 16.81 16.96
CA HIS A 355 11.45 15.82 16.06
C HIS A 355 10.50 15.37 14.94
N GLN A 356 9.21 15.25 15.24
CA GLN A 356 8.19 14.77 14.28
C GLN A 356 7.53 15.91 13.49
N LEU A 357 7.46 17.13 14.04
CA LEU A 357 6.88 18.30 13.38
C LEU A 357 7.96 19.13 12.68
N ASP A 358 7.97 19.06 11.35
CA ASP A 358 8.70 20.00 10.52
C ASP A 358 8.09 21.42 10.58
N GLU A 359 8.73 22.38 9.91
CA GLU A 359 8.26 23.78 9.90
C GLU A 359 6.90 23.93 9.23
N GLU A 360 6.64 23.14 8.18
CA GLU A 360 5.39 23.21 7.42
C GLU A 360 4.22 22.70 8.27
N ALA A 361 4.38 21.55 8.93
CA ALA A 361 3.40 21.01 9.86
C ALA A 361 3.09 21.99 11.00
N ARG A 362 4.12 22.67 11.54
CA ARG A 362 3.93 23.70 12.58
C ARG A 362 3.14 24.90 12.07
N GLU A 363 3.38 25.36 10.85
CA GLU A 363 2.60 26.45 10.27
C GLU A 363 1.15 26.03 9.97
N ARG A 364 0.94 24.78 9.51
CA ARG A 364 -0.40 24.22 9.30
C ARG A 364 -1.20 24.12 10.60
N LEU A 365 -0.57 23.70 11.69
CA LEU A 365 -1.19 23.70 13.03
C LEU A 365 -1.54 25.12 13.49
N ARG A 366 -0.61 26.08 13.37
CA ARG A 366 -0.86 27.48 13.76
C ARG A 366 -1.98 28.15 12.96
N SER A 367 -2.10 27.80 11.68
CA SER A 367 -3.12 28.36 10.78
C SER A 367 -4.50 27.72 10.93
N GLY A 368 -4.63 26.65 11.73
CA GLY A 368 -5.87 25.90 11.88
C GLY A 368 -6.20 24.99 10.69
N ALA A 369 -5.22 24.75 9.81
CA ALA A 369 -5.42 23.97 8.59
C ALA A 369 -5.62 22.48 8.89
N VAL A 370 -4.93 21.96 9.92
CA VAL A 370 -5.04 20.54 10.31
C VAL A 370 -6.43 20.24 10.88
N GLU A 371 -7.02 21.13 11.68
CA GLU A 371 -8.38 20.99 12.19
C GLU A 371 -9.43 21.06 11.08
N ALA A 372 -9.21 21.92 10.08
CA ALA A 372 -10.08 22.00 8.91
C ALA A 372 -10.04 20.72 8.08
N GLU A 373 -8.84 20.18 7.81
CA GLU A 373 -8.65 18.91 7.11
C GLU A 373 -9.24 17.72 7.88
N LEU A 374 -9.08 17.69 9.21
CA LEU A 374 -9.70 16.69 10.07
C LEU A 374 -11.23 16.69 9.89
N THR A 375 -11.84 17.88 9.98
CA THR A 375 -13.29 18.03 9.81
C THR A 375 -13.76 17.59 8.43
N GLU A 376 -13.00 17.90 7.38
CA GLU A 376 -13.29 17.48 6.00
C GLU A 376 -13.26 15.94 5.88
N HIS A 377 -12.23 15.29 6.42
CA HIS A 377 -12.12 13.84 6.38
C HIS A 377 -13.19 13.13 7.22
N GLU A 378 -13.56 13.66 8.38
CA GLU A 378 -14.67 13.14 9.18
C GLU A 378 -15.99 13.19 8.40
N ALA A 379 -16.28 14.31 7.74
CA ALA A 379 -17.47 14.46 6.91
C ALA A 379 -17.48 13.48 5.72
N ALA A 380 -16.32 13.28 5.07
CA ALA A 380 -16.18 12.32 3.97
C ALA A 380 -16.43 10.87 4.44
N VAL A 381 -15.90 10.49 5.62
CA VAL A 381 -16.14 9.17 6.22
C VAL A 381 -17.62 8.95 6.52
N GLU A 382 -18.31 9.97 7.06
CA GLU A 382 -19.75 9.90 7.36
C GLU A 382 -20.58 9.74 6.08
N ALA A 383 -20.27 10.52 5.04
CA ALA A 383 -20.95 10.45 3.75
C ALA A 383 -20.78 9.07 3.09
N LEU A 384 -19.53 8.58 2.97
CA LEU A 384 -19.24 7.26 2.41
C LEU A 384 -19.88 6.14 3.23
N GLN A 385 -19.89 6.25 4.56
CA GLN A 385 -20.55 5.26 5.42
C GLN A 385 -22.06 5.21 5.20
N THR A 386 -22.69 6.37 5.02
CA THR A 386 -24.13 6.47 4.72
C THR A 386 -24.44 5.84 3.36
N ALA A 387 -23.71 6.23 2.32
CA ALA A 387 -23.91 5.67 0.97
C ALA A 387 -23.67 4.15 0.92
N LEU A 388 -22.65 3.64 1.63
CA LEU A 388 -22.41 2.20 1.75
C LEU A 388 -23.51 1.45 2.49
N ALA A 389 -24.19 2.09 3.44
CA ALA A 389 -25.31 1.50 4.17
C ALA A 389 -26.61 1.50 3.34
N ASP A 390 -26.80 2.53 2.50
CA ASP A 390 -27.97 2.68 1.62
C ASP A 390 -27.84 1.90 0.29
N ALA A 391 -26.63 1.46 -0.06
CA ALA A 391 -26.37 0.65 -1.24
C ALA A 391 -27.15 -0.68 -1.19
N PRO A 392 -27.79 -1.10 -2.30
CA PRO A 392 -28.51 -2.36 -2.36
C PRO A 392 -27.53 -3.55 -2.31
N ASP A 393 -28.02 -4.71 -1.87
CA ASP A 393 -27.26 -5.96 -1.88
C ASP A 393 -27.18 -6.51 -3.32
N PRO A 394 -25.96 -6.70 -3.89
CA PRO A 394 -25.75 -7.08 -5.28
C PRO A 394 -25.92 -8.56 -5.61
#